data_AF-A0A5N6VAE9-F1
#
_entry.id   AF-A0A5N6VAE9-F1
#
_cell.length_a   1.000
_cell.length_b   1.000
_cell.length_c   1.000
_cell.angle_alpha   90.00
_cell.angle_beta   90.00
_cell.angle_gamma   90.00
#
_symmetry.space_group_name_H-M   'P 1'
#
loop_
_entity.id
_entity.type
_entity.pdbx_description
1 polymer ?
#
loop_
_entity_poly.entity_id
_entity_poly.type
_entity_poly.pdbx_seq_one_letter_code
_entity_poly.pdbx_strand_id
1 'polypeptide(L)'
;MTAYQTSDPPNYTLFDAILDWGHHNAHQISEAHLSKGGWEGWAQEEMRMLFNAGREDNCYQNNARQAADIVLTPDTSGAEVFAQPYVDEESVVIELKCESYWNAQKFRGEVKKDMQKVSSGVFKERLLQRGCNVYCIALAMTGEGAYDMESLGLELFESNGGLVAPFQVWWFMRRFEAEDGSEEEYRSSMDEDDDEEEDEEEDEGEDGMQEDDGVGFGPDEGLSDEDGDGYDNRYHNGYHGGQNGGWDHYS
;
A
#
# COMPACT_ATOMS: atom_id res chain seq x y z
N MET A 1 38.27 -14.76 8.83
CA MET A 1 36.80 -14.82 8.80
C MET A 1 36.31 -13.41 9.05
N THR A 2 36.03 -12.66 7.98
CA THR A 2 35.36 -11.37 8.08
C THR A 2 33.89 -11.67 8.31
N ALA A 3 33.39 -11.37 9.50
CA ALA A 3 31.95 -11.28 9.71
C ALA A 3 31.46 -10.18 8.77
N TYR A 4 30.64 -10.53 7.78
CA TYR A 4 29.85 -9.55 7.07
C TYR A 4 28.89 -9.00 8.12
N GLN A 5 29.16 -7.80 8.64
CA GLN A 5 28.12 -7.03 9.31
C GLN A 5 27.13 -6.68 8.21
N THR A 6 26.04 -7.44 8.13
CA THR A 6 24.82 -6.97 7.48
C THR A 6 24.42 -5.70 8.20
N SER A 7 24.35 -4.59 7.49
CA SER A 7 23.88 -3.33 8.04
C SER A 7 22.40 -3.49 8.37
N ASP A 8 22.00 -3.20 9.60
CA ASP A 8 20.58 -3.12 9.91
C ASP A 8 19.91 -2.01 9.07
N PRO A 9 18.68 -2.21 8.57
CA PRO A 9 17.97 -1.16 7.85
C PRO A 9 17.67 0.03 8.79
N PRO A 10 17.70 1.28 8.30
CA PRO A 10 17.41 2.47 9.12
C PRO A 10 16.08 2.40 9.86
N ASN A 11 15.06 1.80 9.25
CA ASN A 11 13.73 1.60 9.82
C ASN A 11 13.59 0.19 10.46
N TYR A 12 14.56 -0.24 11.27
CA TYR A 12 14.63 -1.59 11.85
C TYR A 12 13.30 -2.06 12.49
N THR A 13 12.60 -1.19 13.21
CA THR A 13 11.31 -1.51 13.86
C THR A 13 10.21 -1.92 12.89
N LEU A 14 10.23 -1.40 11.66
CA LEU A 14 9.32 -1.80 10.59
C LEU A 14 9.54 -3.26 10.18
N PHE A 15 10.80 -3.67 10.07
CA PHE A 15 11.17 -5.03 9.68
C PHE A 15 10.87 -6.04 10.78
N ASP A 16 11.12 -5.68 12.04
CA ASP A 16 10.71 -6.50 13.19
C ASP A 16 9.18 -6.67 13.24
N ALA A 17 8.40 -5.63 12.95
CA ALA A 17 6.95 -5.72 12.89
C ALA A 17 6.45 -6.62 11.74
N ILE A 18 7.12 -6.61 10.59
CA ILE A 18 6.82 -7.55 9.48
C ILE A 18 7.03 -9.00 9.93
N LEU A 19 8.14 -9.28 10.62
CA LEU A 19 8.41 -10.62 11.15
C LEU A 19 7.44 -11.03 12.24
N ASP A 20 7.09 -10.12 13.15
CA ASP A 20 6.11 -10.37 14.20
C ASP A 20 4.72 -10.66 13.61
N TRP A 21 4.29 -9.88 12.63
CA TRP A 21 3.07 -10.16 11.85
C TRP A 21 3.15 -11.53 11.17
N GLY A 22 4.29 -11.85 10.55
CA GLY A 22 4.52 -13.13 9.89
C GLY A 22 4.44 -14.31 10.85
N HIS A 23 4.95 -14.13 12.07
CA HIS A 23 4.88 -15.12 13.14
C HIS A 23 3.44 -15.37 13.59
N HIS A 24 2.68 -14.31 13.89
CA HIS A 24 1.29 -14.42 14.34
C HIS A 24 0.36 -15.03 13.29
N ASN A 25 0.65 -14.80 12.00
CA ASN A 25 -0.17 -15.27 10.89
C ASN A 25 0.40 -16.51 10.19
N ALA A 26 1.39 -17.18 10.79
CA ALA A 26 2.20 -18.20 10.11
C ALA A 26 1.38 -19.31 9.41
N HIS A 27 0.30 -19.76 10.04
CA HIS A 27 -0.61 -20.76 9.46
C HIS A 27 -1.30 -20.24 8.19
N GLN A 28 -1.95 -19.07 8.29
CA GLN A 28 -2.69 -18.46 7.17
C GLN A 28 -1.76 -18.15 6.01
N ILE A 29 -0.55 -17.68 6.30
CA ILE A 29 0.49 -17.40 5.31
C ILE A 29 0.90 -18.68 4.59
N SER A 30 1.11 -19.77 5.33
CA SER A 30 1.47 -21.07 4.74
C SER A 30 0.37 -21.60 3.79
N GLU A 31 -0.90 -21.40 4.13
CA GLU A 31 -2.04 -21.74 3.26
C GLU A 31 -2.14 -20.80 2.05
N ALA A 32 -1.96 -19.50 2.26
CA ALA A 32 -2.03 -18.48 1.22
C ALA A 32 -0.88 -18.63 0.20
N HIS A 33 0.32 -19.00 0.64
CA HIS A 33 1.47 -19.30 -0.23
C HIS A 33 1.15 -20.38 -1.27
N LEU A 34 0.34 -21.38 -0.91
CA LEU A 34 -0.07 -22.47 -1.80
C LEU A 34 -1.26 -22.09 -2.70
N SER A 35 -1.93 -20.98 -2.41
CA SER A 35 -3.10 -20.50 -3.14
C SER A 35 -2.70 -19.75 -4.41
N LYS A 36 -3.53 -19.83 -5.45
CA LYS A 36 -3.28 -19.15 -6.73
C LYS A 36 -3.65 -17.67 -6.61
N GLY A 37 -2.66 -16.84 -6.32
CA GLY A 37 -2.83 -15.39 -6.20
C GLY A 37 -3.43 -14.95 -4.87
N GLY A 38 -3.60 -13.63 -4.70
CA GLY A 38 -4.24 -13.03 -3.52
C GLY A 38 -3.36 -12.91 -2.26
N TRP A 39 -2.37 -13.80 -2.07
CA TRP A 39 -1.43 -13.75 -0.94
C TRP A 39 -0.73 -12.38 -0.83
N GLU A 40 -0.15 -11.89 -1.92
CA GLU A 40 0.51 -10.57 -1.93
C GLU A 40 -0.47 -9.43 -1.64
N GLY A 41 -1.63 -9.43 -2.30
CA GLY A 41 -2.65 -8.39 -2.11
C GLY A 41 -3.25 -8.38 -0.69
N TRP A 42 -3.36 -9.55 -0.05
CA TRP A 42 -3.74 -9.69 1.35
C TRP A 42 -2.63 -9.18 2.28
N ALA A 43 -1.38 -9.60 2.06
CA ALA A 43 -0.24 -9.11 2.84
C ALA A 43 -0.12 -7.58 2.78
N GLN A 44 -0.30 -6.98 1.60
CA GLN A 44 -0.35 -5.52 1.44
C GLN A 44 -1.47 -4.86 2.26
N GLU A 45 -2.66 -5.49 2.35
CA GLU A 45 -3.76 -4.94 3.16
C GLU A 45 -3.48 -5.03 4.65
N GLU A 46 -2.96 -6.18 5.10
CA GLU A 46 -2.60 -6.38 6.50
C GLU A 46 -1.52 -5.41 6.92
N MET A 47 -0.48 -5.21 6.10
CA MET A 47 0.57 -4.24 6.38
C MET A 47 0.06 -2.81 6.38
N ARG A 48 -0.86 -2.46 5.46
CA ARG A 48 -1.53 -1.15 5.45
C ARG A 48 -2.24 -0.89 6.79
N MET A 49 -3.00 -1.86 7.28
CA MET A 49 -3.69 -1.77 8.57
C MET A 49 -2.70 -1.74 9.73
N LEU A 50 -1.69 -2.61 9.72
CA LEU A 50 -0.66 -2.70 10.74
C LEU A 50 0.10 -1.38 10.90
N PHE A 51 0.38 -0.67 9.82
CA PHE A 51 1.17 0.56 9.88
C PHE A 51 0.34 1.85 9.91
N ASN A 52 -1.00 1.75 9.81
CA ASN A 52 -1.85 2.90 9.49
C ASN A 52 -1.30 3.69 8.28
N ALA A 53 -1.03 2.96 7.20
CA ALA A 53 -0.34 3.47 6.02
C ALA A 53 -1.32 3.72 4.85
N GLY A 54 -0.86 4.52 3.88
CA GLY A 54 -1.47 4.57 2.56
C GLY A 54 -1.15 3.29 1.78
N ARG A 55 -2.11 2.82 0.96
CA ARG A 55 -1.91 1.72 0.00
C ARG A 55 -2.17 2.20 -1.40
N GLU A 56 -1.41 1.69 -2.36
CA GLU A 56 -1.56 2.03 -3.78
C GLU A 56 -1.54 3.56 -4.00
N ASP A 57 -0.66 4.26 -3.27
CA ASP A 57 -0.52 5.70 -3.42
C ASP A 57 0.27 6.01 -4.69
N ASN A 58 -0.27 6.89 -5.52
CA ASN A 58 0.37 7.43 -6.72
C ASN A 58 1.49 8.41 -6.33
N CYS A 59 2.53 7.91 -5.67
CA CYS A 59 3.68 8.69 -5.22
C CYS A 59 4.72 8.96 -6.32
N TYR A 60 4.66 8.23 -7.44
CA TYR A 60 5.55 8.37 -8.57
C TYR A 60 5.11 9.52 -9.50
N GLN A 61 6.02 10.42 -9.84
CA GLN A 61 5.80 11.54 -10.77
C GLN A 61 6.01 11.13 -12.24
N ASN A 62 6.99 10.26 -12.49
CA ASN A 62 7.36 9.85 -13.84
C ASN A 62 6.35 8.90 -14.50
N ASN A 63 5.41 8.33 -13.73
CA ASN A 63 4.35 7.48 -14.26
C ASN A 63 3.11 7.48 -13.35
N ALA A 64 2.05 8.19 -13.77
CA ALA A 64 0.81 8.29 -13.00
C ALA A 64 0.03 6.97 -12.86
N ARG A 65 0.45 5.89 -13.55
CA ARG A 65 -0.11 4.53 -13.37
C ARG A 65 0.70 3.69 -12.39
N GLN A 66 1.83 4.22 -11.89
CA GLN A 66 2.62 3.54 -10.89
C GLN A 66 2.24 4.07 -9.51
N ALA A 67 1.68 3.17 -8.72
CA ALA A 67 1.48 3.36 -7.31
C ALA A 67 2.54 2.57 -6.54
N ALA A 68 2.93 3.06 -5.37
CA ALA A 68 3.65 2.23 -4.40
C ALA A 68 2.66 1.34 -3.66
N ASP A 69 3.11 0.15 -3.26
CA ASP A 69 2.25 -0.79 -2.54
C ASP A 69 1.86 -0.21 -1.17
N ILE A 70 2.83 0.35 -0.43
CA ILE A 70 2.61 0.93 0.89
C ILE A 70 3.41 2.24 1.02
N VAL A 71 2.79 3.27 1.59
CA VAL A 71 3.45 4.55 1.92
C VAL A 71 3.17 4.91 3.38
N LEU A 72 4.24 5.07 4.14
CA LEU A 72 4.21 5.55 5.52
C LEU A 72 4.67 7.00 5.54
N THR A 73 3.86 7.88 6.11
CA THR A 73 4.21 9.29 6.30
C THR A 73 4.35 9.60 7.78
N PRO A 74 5.31 10.46 8.16
CA PRO A 74 5.38 11.03 9.50
C PRO A 74 4.02 11.53 9.99
N ASP A 75 3.82 11.50 11.30
CA ASP A 75 2.65 12.04 12.02
C ASP A 75 1.30 11.31 11.75
N THR A 76 1.23 10.44 10.74
CA THR A 76 0.02 9.67 10.40
C THR A 76 0.23 8.18 10.63
N SER A 77 1.35 7.65 10.17
CA SER A 77 1.63 6.21 10.23
C SER A 77 2.19 5.80 11.58
N GLY A 78 1.55 4.83 12.22
CA GLY A 78 1.94 4.27 13.53
C GLY A 78 1.69 5.16 14.76
N ALA A 79 1.52 6.48 14.61
CA ALA A 79 1.45 7.42 15.74
C ALA A 79 0.25 7.22 16.69
N GLU A 80 -0.92 6.81 16.16
CA GLU A 80 -2.12 6.59 16.98
C GLU A 80 -2.28 5.15 17.48
N VAL A 81 -1.60 4.20 16.83
CA VAL A 81 -1.79 2.75 17.04
C VAL A 81 -0.66 2.13 17.86
N PHE A 82 0.55 2.71 17.83
CA PHE A 82 1.73 2.17 18.50
C PHE A 82 2.37 3.19 19.43
N ALA A 83 3.01 2.69 20.50
CA ALA A 83 3.70 3.53 21.46
C ALA A 83 4.90 4.29 20.87
N GLN A 84 5.43 3.81 19.75
CA GLN A 84 6.44 4.48 18.93
C GLN A 84 6.05 4.31 17.46
N PRO A 85 6.05 5.38 16.65
CA PRO A 85 5.72 5.28 15.25
C PRO A 85 6.82 4.52 14.47
N TYR A 86 6.43 3.83 13.40
CA TYR A 86 7.39 3.10 12.53
C TYR A 86 8.24 4.03 11.67
N VAL A 87 7.80 5.28 11.53
CA VAL A 87 8.49 6.38 10.87
C VAL A 87 8.43 7.60 11.78
N ASP A 88 9.56 8.25 12.01
CA ASP A 88 9.65 9.44 12.87
C ASP A 88 9.64 10.70 12.00
N GLU A 89 10.77 11.03 11.38
CA GLU A 89 10.89 12.21 10.52
C GLU A 89 10.82 11.89 9.02
N GLU A 90 11.33 10.73 8.62
CA GLU A 90 11.46 10.33 7.21
C GLU A 90 10.22 9.57 6.73
N SER A 91 9.79 9.85 5.50
CA SER A 91 8.77 9.00 4.86
C SER A 91 9.35 7.64 4.48
N VAL A 92 8.50 6.62 4.41
CA VAL A 92 8.89 5.30 3.90
C VAL A 92 7.96 4.88 2.78
N VAL A 93 8.54 4.43 1.67
CA VAL A 93 7.81 3.85 0.53
C VAL A 93 8.24 2.41 0.37
N ILE A 94 7.28 1.50 0.19
CA ILE A 94 7.55 0.06 0.08
C ILE A 94 6.92 -0.47 -1.21
N GLU A 95 7.76 -1.15 -2.00
CA GLU A 95 7.36 -2.14 -3.00
C GLU A 95 7.48 -3.52 -2.35
N LEU A 96 6.35 -4.22 -2.18
CA LEU A 96 6.27 -5.51 -1.52
C LEU A 96 6.08 -6.61 -2.55
N LYS A 97 6.97 -7.61 -2.53
CA LYS A 97 6.85 -8.81 -3.35
C LYS A 97 6.80 -10.05 -2.48
N CYS A 98 5.81 -10.89 -2.71
CA CYS A 98 5.63 -12.12 -1.94
C CYS A 98 5.85 -13.37 -2.81
N GLU A 99 6.66 -14.31 -2.32
CA GLU A 99 6.79 -15.61 -2.94
C GLU A 99 5.53 -16.46 -2.69
N SER A 100 4.97 -16.99 -3.76
CA SER A 100 3.91 -17.98 -3.77
C SER A 100 4.37 -19.20 -4.57
N TYR A 101 3.79 -20.36 -4.28
CA TYR A 101 4.05 -21.58 -5.04
C TYR A 101 3.83 -21.38 -6.56
N TRP A 102 2.82 -20.58 -6.92
CA TRP A 102 2.43 -20.36 -8.31
C TRP A 102 3.26 -19.29 -9.04
N ASN A 103 3.92 -18.38 -8.33
CA ASN A 103 4.78 -17.35 -8.93
C ASN A 103 6.28 -17.62 -8.75
N ALA A 104 6.69 -18.70 -8.08
CA ALA A 104 8.09 -18.99 -7.75
C ALA A 104 9.06 -18.77 -8.92
N GLN A 105 8.74 -19.28 -10.12
CA GLN A 105 9.58 -19.12 -11.32
C GLN A 105 9.72 -17.66 -11.82
N LYS A 106 8.76 -16.80 -11.49
CA LYS A 106 8.75 -15.38 -11.87
C LYS A 106 9.18 -14.47 -10.73
N PHE A 107 9.19 -14.96 -9.49
CA PHE A 107 9.41 -14.18 -8.28
C PHE A 107 10.66 -13.31 -8.37
N ARG A 108 11.81 -13.91 -8.70
CA ARG A 108 13.07 -13.21 -8.95
C ARG A 108 12.94 -12.11 -10.02
N GLY A 109 12.24 -12.40 -11.10
CA GLY A 109 12.03 -11.46 -12.20
C GLY A 109 11.19 -10.26 -11.79
N GLU A 110 10.15 -10.48 -10.98
CA GLU A 110 9.30 -9.40 -10.47
C GLU A 110 10.02 -8.56 -9.40
N VAL A 111 10.73 -9.18 -8.45
CA VAL A 111 11.56 -8.44 -7.47
C VAL A 111 12.58 -7.56 -8.17
N LYS A 112 13.23 -8.08 -9.22
CA LYS A 112 14.19 -7.29 -10.01
C LYS A 112 13.54 -6.04 -10.64
N LYS A 113 12.28 -6.09 -11.05
CA LYS A 113 11.55 -4.92 -11.57
C LYS A 113 11.29 -3.92 -10.47
N ASP A 114 10.91 -4.38 -9.27
CA ASP A 114 10.67 -3.49 -8.13
C ASP A 114 11.96 -2.79 -7.69
N MET A 115 13.10 -3.51 -7.66
CA MET A 115 14.41 -2.88 -7.43
C MET A 115 14.73 -1.78 -8.46
N GLN A 116 14.40 -2.01 -9.73
CA GLN A 116 14.57 -1.01 -10.78
C GLN A 116 13.64 0.19 -10.56
N LYS A 117 12.40 -0.06 -10.12
CA LYS A 117 11.43 0.98 -9.79
C LYS A 117 11.90 1.84 -8.62
N VAL A 118 12.43 1.23 -7.55
CA VAL A 118 13.04 1.92 -6.41
C VAL A 118 14.26 2.74 -6.86
N SER A 119 15.13 2.13 -7.67
CA SER A 119 16.39 2.78 -8.11
C SER A 119 16.16 3.96 -9.05
N SER A 120 15.17 3.89 -9.94
CA SER A 120 14.95 4.87 -11.01
C SER A 120 13.70 5.75 -10.83
N GLY A 121 12.89 5.48 -9.80
CA GLY A 121 11.68 6.22 -9.49
C GLY A 121 11.94 7.71 -9.27
N VAL A 122 11.02 8.53 -9.78
CA VAL A 122 10.94 9.97 -9.48
C VAL A 122 9.71 10.14 -8.61
N PHE A 123 9.90 10.65 -7.39
CA PHE A 123 8.86 10.72 -6.37
C PHE A 123 8.34 12.15 -6.20
N LYS A 124 7.10 12.28 -5.72
CA LYS A 124 6.52 13.58 -5.39
C LYS A 124 7.33 14.26 -4.29
N GLU A 125 7.67 15.53 -4.51
CA GLU A 125 8.47 16.37 -3.61
C GLU A 125 7.99 16.34 -2.16
N ARG A 126 6.66 16.37 -1.93
CA ARG A 126 6.05 16.28 -0.59
C ARG A 126 6.54 15.09 0.25
N LEU A 127 6.94 13.99 -0.38
CA LEU A 127 7.45 12.80 0.31
C LEU A 127 8.95 12.91 0.63
N LEU A 128 9.67 13.75 -0.09
CA LEU A 128 11.13 13.88 -0.01
C LEU A 128 11.57 14.99 0.96
N GLN A 129 10.69 15.96 1.26
CA GLN A 129 11.01 17.14 2.07
C GLN A 129 11.73 16.83 3.40
N ARG A 130 11.27 15.81 4.13
CA ARG A 130 11.86 15.40 5.42
C ARG A 130 12.78 14.17 5.32
N GLY A 131 13.23 13.85 4.11
CA GLY A 131 13.92 12.60 3.80
C GLY A 131 12.94 11.45 3.56
N CYS A 132 13.40 10.46 2.79
CA CYS A 132 12.58 9.32 2.39
C CYS A 132 13.41 8.06 2.15
N ASN A 133 13.00 6.94 2.74
CA ASN A 133 13.56 5.63 2.46
C ASN A 133 12.60 4.84 1.57
N VAL A 134 13.05 4.49 0.37
CA VAL A 134 12.27 3.70 -0.58
C VAL A 134 12.82 2.28 -0.61
N TYR A 135 12.02 1.32 -0.15
CA TYR A 135 12.38 -0.08 -0.06
C TYR A 135 11.73 -0.92 -1.17
N CYS A 136 12.49 -1.89 -1.66
CA CYS A 136 11.96 -3.11 -2.23
C CYS A 136 12.09 -4.19 -1.15
N ILE A 137 10.98 -4.74 -0.68
CA ILE A 137 10.92 -5.79 0.33
C ILE A 137 10.39 -7.07 -0.34
N ALA A 138 11.13 -8.16 -0.19
CA ALA A 138 10.77 -9.46 -0.71
C ALA A 138 10.58 -10.47 0.44
N LEU A 139 9.42 -11.12 0.47
CA LEU A 139 9.12 -12.21 1.41
C LEU A 139 9.36 -13.54 0.72
N ALA A 140 10.51 -14.16 1.02
CA ALA A 140 10.91 -15.45 0.46
C ALA A 140 10.45 -16.59 1.37
N MET A 141 9.60 -17.48 0.85
CA MET A 141 9.03 -18.63 1.56
C MET A 141 9.92 -19.87 1.44
N THR A 142 10.73 -19.95 0.39
CA THR A 142 11.56 -21.13 0.09
C THR A 142 13.05 -20.81 0.06
N GLY A 143 13.87 -21.85 0.19
CA GLY A 143 15.33 -21.71 0.03
C GLY A 143 15.76 -21.31 -1.40
N GLU A 144 14.95 -21.63 -2.40
CA GLU A 144 15.18 -21.17 -3.79
C GLU A 144 14.90 -19.67 -3.91
N GLY A 145 13.77 -19.21 -3.36
CA GLY A 145 13.44 -17.79 -3.27
C GLY A 145 14.53 -17.00 -2.53
N ALA A 146 15.02 -17.53 -1.41
CA ALA A 146 16.12 -16.95 -0.63
C ALA A 146 17.40 -16.80 -1.46
N TYR A 147 17.82 -17.87 -2.13
CA TYR A 147 18.99 -17.87 -3.02
C TYR A 147 18.82 -16.85 -4.15
N ASP A 148 17.61 -16.74 -4.71
CA ASP A 148 17.32 -15.76 -5.74
C ASP A 148 17.46 -14.32 -5.24
N MET A 149 17.00 -14.02 -4.01
CA MET A 149 17.12 -12.68 -3.41
C MET A 149 18.59 -12.31 -3.13
N GLU A 150 19.35 -13.25 -2.57
CA GLU A 150 20.80 -13.09 -2.37
C GLU A 150 21.50 -12.83 -3.71
N SER A 151 21.15 -13.57 -4.77
CA SER A 151 21.73 -13.42 -6.11
C SER A 151 21.44 -12.06 -6.76
N LEU A 152 20.34 -11.41 -6.36
CA LEU A 152 19.97 -10.07 -6.80
C LEU A 152 20.69 -8.97 -6.01
N GLY A 153 21.33 -9.32 -4.89
CA GLY A 153 22.02 -8.39 -4.01
C GLY A 153 21.10 -7.71 -2.99
N LEU A 154 19.96 -8.33 -2.65
CA LEU A 154 19.18 -7.90 -1.48
C LEU A 154 19.89 -8.34 -0.19
N GLU A 155 19.71 -7.57 0.87
CA GLU A 155 20.18 -7.88 2.21
C GLU A 155 19.12 -8.67 2.97
N LEU A 156 19.54 -9.70 3.71
CA LEU A 156 18.67 -10.45 4.62
C LEU A 156 18.50 -9.67 5.92
N PHE A 157 17.25 -9.51 6.37
CA PHE A 157 16.96 -9.02 7.70
C PHE A 157 16.96 -10.17 8.72
N GLU A 158 17.85 -10.10 9.71
CA GLU A 158 17.95 -11.07 10.80
C GLU A 158 17.42 -10.44 12.10
N SER A 159 16.25 -10.90 12.59
CA SER A 159 15.74 -10.41 13.87
C SER A 159 16.50 -11.03 15.03
N ASN A 160 16.86 -10.19 16.00
CA ASN A 160 17.45 -10.60 17.26
C ASN A 160 16.46 -11.30 18.21
N GLY A 161 15.16 -11.25 17.91
CA GLY A 161 14.07 -11.68 18.81
C GLY A 161 13.74 -13.18 18.81
N GLY A 162 14.35 -13.98 17.93
CA GLY A 162 14.07 -15.42 17.82
C GLY A 162 12.66 -15.77 17.33
N LEU A 163 11.89 -14.77 16.86
CA LEU A 163 10.61 -14.99 16.19
C LEU A 163 10.83 -15.70 14.85
N VAL A 164 9.99 -16.70 14.57
CA VAL A 164 10.07 -17.48 13.33
C VAL A 164 8.81 -17.22 12.52
N ALA A 165 8.93 -16.38 11.49
CA ALA A 165 7.96 -16.25 10.42
C ALA A 165 8.14 -17.39 9.39
N PRO A 166 7.11 -17.76 8.61
CA PRO A 166 7.22 -18.79 7.58
C PRO A 166 7.99 -18.30 6.33
N PHE A 167 8.50 -17.07 6.35
CA PHE A 167 9.30 -16.46 5.30
C PHE A 167 10.56 -15.80 5.87
N GLN A 168 11.51 -15.54 4.99
CA GLN A 168 12.62 -14.63 5.21
C GLN A 168 12.29 -13.26 4.62
N VAL A 169 12.74 -12.20 5.30
CA VAL A 169 12.55 -10.82 4.85
C VAL A 169 13.84 -10.32 4.22
N TRP A 170 13.79 -10.04 2.92
CA TRP A 170 14.89 -9.52 2.14
C TRP A 170 14.61 -8.09 1.70
N TRP A 171 15.63 -7.24 1.63
CA TRP A 171 15.43 -5.84 1.31
C TRP A 171 16.53 -5.21 0.46
N PHE A 172 16.13 -4.20 -0.31
CA PHE A 172 17.00 -3.28 -1.03
C PHE A 172 16.41 -1.88 -0.85
N MET A 173 17.26 -0.86 -0.71
CA MET A 173 16.80 0.49 -0.37
C MET A 173 17.52 1.57 -1.18
N ARG A 174 16.77 2.63 -1.51
CA ARG A 174 17.29 3.92 -1.95
C ARG A 174 16.85 5.01 -0.97
N ARG A 175 17.84 5.75 -0.44
CA ARG A 175 17.62 6.86 0.49
C ARG A 175 17.60 8.19 -0.25
N PHE A 176 16.69 9.05 0.16
CA PHE A 176 16.67 10.47 -0.16
C PHE A 176 16.91 11.22 1.15
N GLU A 177 17.96 12.03 1.20
CA GLU A 177 18.22 12.88 2.36
C GLU A 177 17.18 14.00 2.42
N ALA A 178 16.90 14.48 3.63
CA ALA A 178 16.10 15.67 3.81
C ALA A 178 16.76 16.86 3.09
N GLU A 179 15.96 17.74 2.51
CA GLU A 179 16.48 19.00 2.02
C GLU A 179 16.91 19.83 3.24
N ASP A 180 18.19 20.18 3.31
CA ASP A 180 18.69 21.14 4.30
C ASP A 180 17.91 22.44 4.08
N GLY A 181 16.86 22.65 4.87
CA GLY A 181 16.14 23.91 4.89
C GLY A 181 17.14 24.98 5.29
N SER A 182 17.66 25.72 4.33
CA SER A 182 18.28 27.00 4.62
C SER A 182 17.20 27.78 5.38
N GLU A 183 17.45 28.03 6.65
CA GLU A 183 16.67 28.90 7.54
C GLU A 183 16.70 30.35 7.00
N GLU A 184 16.24 30.60 5.78
CA GLU A 184 15.94 31.95 5.34
C GLU A 184 14.56 32.31 5.90
N GLU A 185 14.64 32.98 7.04
CA GLU A 185 13.59 33.68 7.78
C GLU A 185 12.39 34.12 6.92
N TYR A 186 11.27 33.41 6.96
CA TYR A 186 9.96 34.02 6.77
C TYR A 186 9.60 34.81 8.03
N ARG A 187 10.27 35.96 8.21
CA ARG A 187 9.88 37.00 9.16
C ARG A 187 9.34 38.20 8.38
N SER A 188 8.09 38.56 8.72
CA SER A 188 7.42 39.84 8.42
C SER A 188 6.93 39.97 6.97
N SER A 189 5.67 40.26 6.69
CA SER A 189 4.84 41.29 7.32
C SER A 189 3.39 40.83 7.49
N MET A 190 2.98 40.79 8.74
CA MET A 190 1.63 41.05 9.19
C MET A 190 1.45 42.56 9.11
N ASP A 191 0.64 43.05 8.17
CA ASP A 191 0.02 44.37 8.26
C ASP A 191 -1.47 44.16 7.94
N GLU A 192 -2.27 44.50 8.95
CA GLU A 192 -3.72 44.56 8.99
C GLU A 192 -4.21 45.78 8.20
N ASP A 193 -5.30 45.65 7.46
CA ASP A 193 -6.26 46.70 7.01
C ASP A 193 -7.43 45.90 6.39
N ASP A 194 -8.52 45.59 7.09
CA ASP A 194 -9.65 46.46 7.46
C ASP A 194 -10.18 47.27 6.26
N ASP A 195 -11.32 46.84 5.70
CA ASP A 195 -12.49 47.71 5.45
C ASP A 195 -13.60 46.93 4.72
N GLU A 196 -14.76 46.93 5.36
CA GLU A 196 -16.09 46.59 4.87
C GLU A 196 -16.45 47.47 3.67
N GLU A 197 -17.09 46.94 2.61
CA GLU A 197 -18.20 47.63 1.95
C GLU A 197 -19.21 46.59 1.40
N GLU A 198 -20.43 46.69 1.95
CA GLU A 198 -21.68 46.21 1.38
C GLU A 198 -21.94 46.94 0.06
N ASP A 199 -22.42 46.25 -0.96
CA ASP A 199 -23.25 46.90 -1.98
C ASP A 199 -24.29 45.91 -2.52
N GLU A 200 -25.53 46.18 -2.14
CA GLU A 200 -26.76 45.67 -2.69
C GLU A 200 -27.00 46.32 -4.07
N GLU A 201 -27.20 45.53 -5.12
CA GLU A 201 -27.99 45.98 -6.27
C GLU A 201 -28.87 44.79 -6.73
N GLU A 202 -30.16 44.96 -6.47
CA GLU A 202 -31.25 44.22 -7.06
C GLU A 202 -31.31 44.53 -8.57
N ASP A 203 -31.47 43.52 -9.43
CA ASP A 203 -32.04 43.75 -10.76
C ASP A 203 -33.03 42.64 -11.08
N GLU A 204 -34.31 43.03 -11.10
CA GLU A 204 -35.45 42.24 -11.54
C GLU A 204 -35.47 42.17 -13.07
N GLY A 205 -35.48 40.96 -13.63
CA GLY A 205 -35.60 40.73 -15.06
C GLY A 205 -36.44 39.49 -15.36
N GLU A 206 -37.73 39.74 -15.56
CA GLU A 206 -38.81 38.83 -15.96
C GLU A 206 -38.53 37.98 -17.22
N ASP A 207 -39.31 36.90 -17.30
CA ASP A 207 -39.82 36.22 -18.50
C ASP A 207 -38.99 35.14 -19.23
N GLY A 208 -39.57 33.94 -19.26
CA GLY A 208 -39.27 32.94 -20.28
C GLY A 208 -39.72 31.52 -19.98
N MET A 209 -41.04 31.28 -19.86
CA MET A 209 -41.57 29.92 -20.03
C MET A 209 -41.28 29.41 -21.45
N GLN A 210 -40.68 28.23 -21.61
CA GLN A 210 -40.97 27.36 -22.75
C GLN A 210 -40.62 25.88 -22.46
N GLU A 211 -41.53 25.05 -22.96
CA GLU A 211 -41.67 23.60 -22.84
C GLU A 211 -40.55 22.86 -23.61
N ASP A 212 -40.06 21.74 -23.07
CA ASP A 212 -40.21 20.39 -23.64
C ASP A 212 -39.99 20.29 -25.16
N ASP A 213 -38.89 19.63 -25.56
CA ASP A 213 -38.91 18.81 -26.77
C ASP A 213 -37.79 17.77 -26.74
N GLY A 214 -38.23 16.51 -26.81
CA GLY A 214 -37.41 15.33 -26.67
C GLY A 214 -36.36 15.13 -27.76
N VAL A 215 -35.29 14.44 -27.38
CA VAL A 215 -34.35 13.84 -28.34
C VAL A 215 -34.59 12.33 -28.31
N GLY A 216 -35.22 11.85 -29.37
CA GLY A 216 -35.51 10.45 -29.59
C GLY A 216 -34.26 9.64 -29.90
N PHE A 217 -34.10 8.52 -29.21
CA PHE A 217 -33.33 7.38 -29.70
C PHE A 217 -34.33 6.31 -30.15
N GLY A 218 -34.63 6.34 -31.44
CA GLY A 218 -35.25 5.25 -32.18
C GLY A 218 -34.20 4.25 -32.69
N PRO A 219 -34.64 3.12 -33.25
CA PRO A 219 -34.29 1.79 -32.75
C PRO A 219 -33.45 0.96 -33.72
N ASP A 220 -33.28 -0.31 -33.36
CA ASP A 220 -32.92 -1.47 -34.20
C ASP A 220 -31.47 -1.61 -34.64
N GLU A 221 -30.90 -2.81 -34.77
CA GLU A 221 -31.17 -4.20 -34.35
C GLU A 221 -29.90 -4.93 -34.82
N GLY A 222 -29.32 -5.84 -34.02
CA GLY A 222 -29.25 -7.28 -34.35
C GLY A 222 -28.24 -7.59 -35.49
N LEU A 223 -27.21 -8.41 -35.32
CA LEU A 223 -27.22 -9.86 -35.01
C LEU A 223 -25.76 -10.30 -34.74
N SER A 224 -25.49 -11.01 -33.64
CA SER A 224 -25.14 -12.46 -33.56
C SER A 224 -23.62 -12.70 -33.75
N ASP A 225 -22.88 -13.51 -32.98
CA ASP A 225 -23.12 -14.76 -32.25
C ASP A 225 -22.16 -14.82 -31.03
N GLU A 226 -22.62 -15.18 -29.83
CA GLU A 226 -22.53 -16.49 -29.13
C GLU A 226 -21.25 -16.69 -28.29
N ASP A 227 -21.44 -17.42 -27.17
CA ASP A 227 -20.52 -17.79 -26.08
C ASP A 227 -20.25 -16.70 -25.02
N GLY A 228 -21.00 -16.55 -23.91
CA GLY A 228 -21.64 -17.55 -23.06
C GLY A 228 -20.72 -17.86 -21.88
N ASP A 229 -20.72 -17.07 -20.80
CA ASP A 229 -21.23 -17.51 -19.49
C ASP A 229 -21.28 -16.35 -18.46
N GLY A 230 -22.50 -16.00 -18.04
CA GLY A 230 -22.76 -14.95 -17.06
C GLY A 230 -22.53 -15.38 -15.62
N TYR A 231 -21.72 -14.62 -14.89
CA TYR A 231 -21.71 -14.62 -13.42
C TYR A 231 -22.54 -13.42 -12.92
N ASP A 232 -23.69 -13.74 -12.32
CA ASP A 232 -24.60 -12.82 -11.64
C ASP A 232 -24.09 -12.57 -10.21
N ASN A 233 -23.47 -11.42 -9.96
CA ASN A 233 -23.06 -10.97 -8.63
C ASN A 233 -24.22 -10.26 -7.92
N ARG A 234 -25.10 -11.03 -7.27
CA ARG A 234 -26.01 -10.48 -6.26
C ARG A 234 -25.40 -10.58 -4.87
N TYR A 235 -25.02 -9.41 -4.38
CA TYR A 235 -24.87 -9.09 -2.97
C TYR A 235 -26.11 -9.54 -2.18
N HIS A 236 -25.91 -10.31 -1.11
CA HIS A 236 -26.87 -10.37 -0.01
C HIS A 236 -26.14 -10.44 1.33
N ASN A 237 -26.14 -9.29 2.00
CA ASN A 237 -25.89 -9.14 3.43
C ASN A 237 -27.18 -9.55 4.16
N GLY A 238 -27.06 -10.31 5.26
CA GLY A 238 -28.22 -10.76 6.01
C GLY A 238 -27.86 -11.47 7.31
N TYR A 239 -27.64 -10.69 8.36
CA TYR A 239 -27.74 -11.14 9.75
C TYR A 239 -29.15 -11.69 10.03
N HIS A 240 -29.27 -12.85 10.68
CA HIS A 240 -30.35 -13.16 11.62
C HIS A 240 -29.93 -14.30 12.55
N GLY A 241 -29.92 -14.00 13.85
CA GLY A 241 -29.89 -15.01 14.91
C GLY A 241 -31.24 -15.71 15.10
N GLY A 242 -31.22 -16.88 15.73
CA GLY A 242 -32.43 -17.59 16.12
C GLY A 242 -32.17 -19.03 16.57
N GLN A 243 -32.48 -19.29 17.83
CA GLN A 243 -32.42 -20.56 18.58
C GLN A 243 -33.26 -21.70 17.96
N ASN A 244 -32.82 -22.96 18.09
CA ASN A 244 -33.47 -24.01 18.92
C ASN A 244 -33.03 -25.45 18.59
N GLY A 245 -32.89 -26.26 19.67
CA GLY A 245 -33.05 -27.73 19.72
C GLY A 245 -31.87 -28.55 19.17
N GLY A 246 -31.09 -29.31 19.93
CA GLY A 246 -31.39 -30.07 21.15
C GLY A 246 -32.03 -31.41 20.77
N TRP A 247 -31.24 -32.47 20.58
CA TRP A 247 -31.59 -33.88 20.80
C TRP A 247 -30.31 -34.71 20.99
N ASP A 248 -30.13 -35.18 22.23
CA ASP A 248 -29.24 -36.26 22.63
C ASP A 248 -29.80 -37.64 22.22
N HIS A 249 -28.91 -38.65 22.32
CA HIS A 249 -29.03 -40.09 22.07
C HIS A 249 -28.56 -40.51 20.67
N TYR A 250 -27.59 -41.42 20.53
CA TYR A 250 -27.58 -42.76 21.11
C TYR A 250 -26.21 -43.23 21.65
N SER A 251 -26.36 -44.08 22.67
CA SER A 251 -25.51 -45.16 23.20
C SER A 251 -24.46 -45.77 22.28
#